data_AF-A0A2V8Y2K2-F1
#
_entry.id   AF-A0A2V8Y2K2-F1
#
_cell.length_a   1.000
_cell.length_b   1.000
_cell.length_c   1.000
_cell.angle_alpha   90.00
_cell.angle_beta   90.00
_cell.angle_gamma   90.00
#
_symmetry.space_group_name_H-M   'P 1'
#
loop_
_entity.id
_entity.type
_entity.pdbx_description
1 polymer ?
#
loop_
_entity_poly.entity_id
_entity_poly.type
_entity_poly.pdbx_seq_one_letter_code
_entity_poly.pdbx_strand_id
1 'polypeptide(L)'
;MPEVFRLLYGCGFRVGEVLKLRVRDVDLNQGIITVRQGKFRKDRLVPPALPLMNRLRKYAAHFEKCPPEAIFFPGPSGRPFSLRTVYTLFRQLLLQCGISHGGRGKGPRIHDARHQFAVRALQRWYQDGEDLDAKLPLLATYLGHVNLSGTQHYLHLTAELFPEITARADATFGDVIPRRNEP
;
A
#
# COMPACT_ATOMS: atom_id res chain seq x y z
N MET A 1 8.01 -15.96 2.37
CA MET A 1 7.87 -14.60 2.95
C MET A 1 6.51 -13.98 2.58
N PRO A 2 5.38 -14.54 3.06
CA PRO A 2 4.07 -13.98 2.75
C PRO A 2 3.70 -12.73 3.59
N GLU A 3 4.59 -12.27 4.48
CA GLU A 3 4.47 -11.04 5.28
C GLU A 3 4.59 -9.79 4.39
N VAL A 4 5.49 -9.81 3.41
CA VAL A 4 5.65 -8.70 2.44
C VAL A 4 4.33 -8.43 1.73
N PHE A 5 3.70 -9.46 1.14
CA PHE A 5 2.42 -9.29 0.45
C PHE A 5 1.29 -8.85 1.37
N ARG A 6 1.29 -9.27 2.64
CA ARG A 6 0.32 -8.80 3.63
C ARG A 6 0.50 -7.33 3.98
N LEU A 7 1.72 -6.80 4.02
CA LEU A 7 1.96 -5.37 4.21
C LEU A 7 1.51 -4.55 2.99
N LEU A 8 1.72 -5.06 1.77
CA LEU A 8 1.23 -4.40 0.55
C LEU A 8 -0.29 -4.33 0.52
N TYR A 9 -0.95 -5.45 0.79
CA TYR A 9 -2.41 -5.57 0.72
C TYR A 9 -3.12 -4.95 1.93
N GLY A 10 -2.65 -5.22 3.14
CA GLY A 10 -3.32 -4.85 4.39
C GLY A 10 -2.94 -3.47 4.91
N CYS A 11 -1.83 -2.89 4.45
CA CYS A 11 -1.35 -1.59 4.91
C CYS A 11 -1.04 -0.62 3.77
N GLY A 12 -1.24 -1.00 2.51
CA GLY A 12 -1.07 -0.10 1.37
C GLY A 12 0.37 0.36 1.12
N PHE A 13 1.39 -0.37 1.55
CA PHE A 13 2.79 0.00 1.26
C PHE A 13 3.10 -0.07 -0.23
N ARG A 14 4.07 0.75 -0.70
CA ARG A 14 4.74 0.47 -1.97
C ARG A 14 5.74 -0.66 -1.77
N VAL A 15 5.89 -1.54 -2.78
CA VAL A 15 6.86 -2.65 -2.72
C VAL A 15 8.28 -2.17 -2.41
N GLY A 16 8.72 -1.07 -3.03
CA GLY A 16 10.05 -0.52 -2.77
C GLY A 16 10.24 0.00 -1.34
N GLU A 17 9.18 0.39 -0.64
CA GLU A 17 9.25 0.79 0.77
C GLU A 17 9.44 -0.45 1.65
N VAL A 18 8.63 -1.49 1.45
CA VAL A 18 8.72 -2.74 2.23
C VAL A 18 10.09 -3.39 2.11
N LEU A 19 10.65 -3.44 0.89
CA LEU A 19 11.96 -4.07 0.65
C LEU A 19 13.14 -3.28 1.24
N LYS A 20 12.94 -2.00 1.55
CA LYS A 20 13.96 -1.14 2.16
C LYS A 20 13.81 -1.01 3.68
N LEU A 21 12.76 -1.57 4.27
CA LEU A 21 12.57 -1.54 5.73
C LEU A 21 13.78 -2.15 6.41
N ARG A 22 14.30 -1.42 7.40
CA ARG A 22 15.34 -1.91 8.31
C ARG A 22 14.72 -2.42 9.60
N VAL A 23 15.48 -3.18 10.37
CA VAL A 23 15.04 -3.69 11.68
C VAL A 23 14.58 -2.55 12.59
N ARG A 24 15.32 -1.44 12.64
CA ARG A 24 14.95 -0.24 13.42
C ARG A 24 13.66 0.44 12.99
N ASP A 25 13.18 0.16 11.78
CA ASP A 25 11.99 0.81 11.23
C ASP A 25 10.71 0.06 11.65
N VAL A 26 10.82 -1.13 12.24
CA VAL A 26 9.69 -1.97 12.64
C VAL A 26 9.67 -2.07 14.17
N ASP A 27 8.91 -1.19 14.82
CA ASP A 27 8.70 -1.24 16.26
C ASP A 27 7.56 -2.20 16.58
N LEU A 28 7.94 -3.43 16.95
CA LEU A 28 6.99 -4.49 17.30
C LEU A 28 6.34 -4.30 18.68
N ASN A 29 6.90 -3.45 19.53
CA ASN A 29 6.39 -3.15 20.86
C ASN A 29 5.29 -2.08 20.77
N GLN A 30 5.59 -0.98 20.09
CA GLN A 30 4.63 0.10 19.81
C GLN A 30 3.65 -0.27 18.70
N GLY A 31 3.95 -1.28 17.89
CA GLY A 31 3.09 -1.73 16.80
C GLY A 31 3.11 -0.79 15.59
N ILE A 32 4.24 -0.13 15.34
CA ILE A 32 4.37 0.92 14.32
C ILE A 32 5.50 0.56 13.36
N ILE A 33 5.25 0.74 12.07
CA ILE A 33 6.29 0.69 11.04
C ILE A 33 6.56 2.11 10.54
N THR A 34 7.81 2.54 10.59
CA THR A 34 8.25 3.85 10.10
C THR A 34 8.73 3.71 8.66
N VAL A 35 8.01 4.29 7.71
CA VAL A 35 8.51 4.39 6.34
C VAL A 35 9.37 5.62 6.21
N ARG A 36 10.68 5.41 6.06
CA ARG A 36 11.65 6.49 5.89
C ARG A 36 11.72 6.93 4.44
N GLN A 37 11.54 8.22 4.20
CA GLN A 37 11.77 8.83 2.90
C GLN A 37 13.07 9.65 2.97
N GLY A 38 13.87 9.62 1.90
CA GLY A 38 15.21 10.25 1.87
C GLY A 38 15.18 11.77 2.03
N LYS A 39 16.24 12.44 1.57
CA LYS A 39 16.38 13.89 1.79
C LYS A 39 15.21 14.64 1.14
N PHE A 40 14.45 15.36 1.98
CA PHE A 40 13.29 16.21 1.65
C PHE A 40 11.85 15.65 1.75
N ARG A 41 11.63 14.84 2.80
CA ARG A 41 10.53 15.05 3.79
C ARG A 41 9.15 14.47 3.41
N LYS A 42 8.53 13.57 4.16
CA LYS A 42 8.57 13.26 5.61
C LYS A 42 8.43 11.75 5.82
N ASP A 43 8.98 11.26 6.93
CA ASP A 43 8.69 9.91 7.40
C ASP A 43 7.19 9.79 7.69
N ARG A 44 6.64 8.60 7.48
CA ARG A 44 5.27 8.32 7.89
C ARG A 44 5.21 7.06 8.74
N LEU A 45 4.30 7.09 9.71
CA LEU A 45 4.02 5.97 10.58
C LEU A 45 2.86 5.18 10.00
N VAL A 46 3.05 3.87 9.91
CA VAL A 46 2.05 2.95 9.40
C VAL A 46 1.78 1.91 10.49
N PRO A 47 0.64 1.98 11.20
CA PRO A 47 0.24 0.98 12.17
C PRO A 47 -0.44 -0.22 11.47
N PRO A 48 0.16 -1.41 11.44
CA PRO A 48 -0.49 -2.60 10.92
C PRO A 48 -1.59 -3.09 11.88
N ALA A 49 -2.60 -3.76 11.35
CA ALA A 49 -3.60 -4.43 12.18
C ALA A 49 -2.93 -5.46 13.11
N LEU A 50 -3.47 -5.64 14.32
CA LEU A 50 -2.91 -6.52 15.35
C LEU A 50 -2.58 -7.95 14.86
N PRO A 51 -3.42 -8.61 14.03
CA PRO A 51 -3.07 -9.93 13.49
C PRO A 51 -1.81 -9.90 12.62
N LEU A 52 -1.61 -8.85 11.82
CA LEU A 52 -0.40 -8.69 11.01
C LEU A 52 0.82 -8.40 11.90
N MET A 53 0.66 -7.57 12.94
CA MET A 53 1.72 -7.31 13.92
C MET A 53 2.18 -8.60 14.60
N ASN A 54 1.25 -9.48 14.99
CA ASN A 54 1.59 -10.79 15.56
C ASN A 54 2.38 -11.68 14.58
N ARG A 55 2.05 -11.62 13.28
CA ARG A 55 2.84 -12.34 12.27
C ARG A 55 4.23 -11.75 12.10
N LEU A 56 4.38 -10.42 12.16
CA LEU A 56 5.69 -9.77 12.12
C LEU A 56 6.54 -10.11 13.33
N ARG A 57 5.95 -10.22 14.53
CA ARG A 57 6.64 -10.71 15.74
C ARG A 57 7.16 -12.13 15.56
N LYS A 58 6.30 -13.04 15.08
CA LYS A 58 6.70 -14.43 14.79
C LYS A 58 7.80 -14.47 13.74
N TYR A 59 7.68 -13.68 12.67
CA TYR A 59 8.70 -13.57 11.63
C TYR A 59 10.04 -13.10 12.22
N ALA A 60 10.04 -11.99 12.98
CA ALA A 60 11.24 -11.43 13.59
C ALA A 60 11.92 -12.39 14.59
N ALA A 61 11.14 -13.22 15.29
CA ALA A 61 11.68 -14.22 16.22
C ALA A 61 12.54 -15.31 15.56
N HIS A 62 12.44 -15.51 14.24
CA HIS A 62 13.28 -16.46 13.51
C HIS A 62 14.67 -15.90 13.18
N PHE A 63 14.88 -14.60 13.36
CA PHE A 63 16.18 -13.97 13.16
C PHE A 63 16.83 -13.75 14.52
N GLU A 64 18.08 -14.20 14.68
CA GLU A 64 18.92 -13.78 15.81
C GLU A 64 19.04 -12.25 15.83
N LYS A 65 19.58 -11.67 16.92
CA LYS A 65 19.73 -10.22 17.10
C LYS A 65 20.42 -9.56 15.90
N CYS A 66 19.62 -9.14 14.92
CA CYS A 66 20.07 -8.44 13.75
C CYS A 66 20.36 -6.98 14.12
N PRO A 67 21.42 -6.39 13.56
CA PRO A 67 21.72 -5.00 13.84
C PRO A 67 20.57 -4.11 13.37
N PRO A 68 20.32 -2.96 14.02
CA PRO A 68 19.21 -2.07 13.67
C PRO A 68 19.19 -1.63 12.19
N GLU A 69 20.36 -1.60 11.54
CA GLU A 69 20.52 -1.21 10.13
C GLU A 69 20.32 -2.36 9.12
N ALA A 70 20.21 -3.60 9.58
CA ALA A 70 19.94 -4.74 8.70
C ALA A 70 18.57 -4.61 8.03
N ILE A 71 18.45 -5.17 6.83
CA ILE A 71 17.17 -5.26 6.12
C ILE A 71 16.24 -6.19 6.89
N PHE A 72 15.01 -5.74 7.13
CA PHE A 72 14.01 -6.50 7.87
C PHE A 72 13.53 -7.72 7.07
N PHE A 73 13.43 -7.59 5.74
CA PHE A 73 13.10 -8.68 4.82
C PHE A 73 14.30 -9.04 3.91
N PRO A 74 15.37 -9.64 4.45
CA PRO A 74 16.57 -9.90 3.68
C PRO A 74 16.39 -11.05 2.69
N GLY A 75 17.02 -10.94 1.53
CA GLY A 75 17.29 -12.08 0.65
C GLY A 75 18.44 -12.94 1.17
N PRO A 76 18.79 -14.02 0.46
CA PRO A 76 19.83 -14.97 0.90
C PRO A 76 21.20 -14.35 1.19
N SER A 77 21.52 -13.21 0.56
CA SER A 77 22.78 -12.48 0.75
C SER A 77 22.71 -11.38 1.83
N GLY A 78 21.61 -11.29 2.60
CA GLY A 78 21.37 -10.23 3.57
C GLY A 78 20.92 -8.89 2.96
N ARG A 79 20.95 -8.77 1.63
CA ARG A 79 20.50 -7.58 0.89
C ARG A 79 19.00 -7.63 0.59
N PRO A 80 18.35 -6.48 0.27
CA PRO A 80 16.96 -6.48 -0.17
C PRO A 80 16.74 -7.40 -1.36
N PHE A 81 15.56 -8.02 -1.43
CA PHE A 81 15.12 -8.65 -2.68
C PHE A 81 15.06 -7.62 -3.82
N SER A 82 15.37 -8.07 -5.02
CA SER A 82 15.11 -7.28 -6.22
C SER A 82 13.59 -7.19 -6.47
N LEU A 83 13.13 -6.09 -7.08
CA LEU A 83 11.73 -5.97 -7.49
C LEU A 83 11.31 -7.10 -8.43
N ARG A 84 12.23 -7.56 -9.29
CA ARG A 84 12.00 -8.70 -10.20
C ARG A 84 11.68 -9.97 -9.41
N THR A 85 12.46 -10.27 -8.37
CA THR A 85 12.24 -11.45 -7.52
C THR A 85 10.86 -11.41 -6.86
N VAL A 86 10.48 -10.27 -6.29
CA VAL A 86 9.17 -10.13 -5.65
C VAL A 86 8.03 -10.25 -6.66
N TYR A 87 8.21 -9.71 -7.87
CA TYR A 87 7.24 -9.87 -8.93
C TYR A 87 7.10 -11.34 -9.38
N THR A 88 8.19 -12.08 -9.49
CA THR A 88 8.15 -13.53 -9.76
C THR A 88 7.38 -14.28 -8.67
N LEU A 89 7.67 -14.00 -7.39
CA LEU A 89 6.94 -14.59 -6.26
C LEU A 89 5.45 -14.24 -6.30
N PHE A 90 5.11 -13.01 -6.66
CA PHE A 90 3.72 -12.58 -6.83
C PHE A 90 3.01 -13.38 -7.93
N ARG A 91 3.66 -13.58 -9.08
CA ARG A 91 3.12 -14.39 -10.18
C ARG A 91 2.88 -15.84 -9.78
N GLN A 92 3.79 -16.42 -8.99
CA GLN A 92 3.61 -17.76 -8.45
C GLN A 92 2.41 -17.83 -7.50
N LEU A 93 2.25 -16.82 -6.64
CA LEU A 93 1.10 -16.71 -5.73
C LEU A 93 -0.22 -16.63 -6.51
N LEU A 94 -0.29 -15.80 -7.56
CA LEU A 94 -1.48 -15.71 -8.42
C LEU A 94 -1.80 -17.08 -9.06
N LEU A 95 -0.78 -17.77 -9.58
CA LEU A 95 -0.95 -19.10 -10.17
C LEU A 95 -1.48 -20.12 -9.15
N GLN A 96 -0.92 -20.13 -7.93
CA GLN A 96 -1.38 -21.00 -6.84
C GLN A 96 -2.84 -20.73 -6.44
N CYS A 97 -3.30 -19.49 -6.58
CA CYS A 97 -4.69 -19.10 -6.35
C CYS A 97 -5.59 -19.28 -7.58
N GLY A 98 -5.09 -19.79 -8.71
CA GLY A 98 -5.86 -19.91 -9.95
C GLY A 98 -6.18 -18.58 -10.64
N ILE A 99 -5.47 -17.50 -10.31
CA ILE A 99 -5.71 -16.16 -10.85
C ILE A 99 -4.84 -15.95 -12.10
N SER A 100 -5.47 -15.66 -13.23
CA SER A 100 -4.78 -15.47 -14.50
C SER A 100 -4.00 -14.15 -14.58
N HIS A 101 -2.74 -14.26 -15.06
CA HIS A 101 -1.87 -13.16 -15.49
C HIS A 101 -2.38 -12.39 -16.73
N GLY A 102 -2.97 -13.10 -17.70
CA GLY A 102 -3.39 -12.53 -19.00
C GLY A 102 -2.31 -11.88 -19.90
N GLY A 103 -1.06 -11.69 -19.43
CA GLY A 103 0.02 -11.00 -20.15
C GLY A 103 0.34 -9.61 -19.59
N ARG A 104 1.14 -8.81 -20.32
CA ARG A 104 1.54 -7.45 -19.92
C ARG A 104 0.30 -6.54 -19.89
N GLY A 105 0.01 -5.98 -18.72
CA GLY A 105 -1.13 -5.07 -18.52
C GLY A 105 -2.52 -5.74 -18.46
N LYS A 106 -2.60 -7.07 -18.58
CA LYS A 106 -3.87 -7.82 -18.66
C LYS A 106 -4.17 -8.68 -17.43
N GLY A 107 -3.54 -8.39 -16.30
CA GLY A 107 -3.79 -9.12 -15.06
C GLY A 107 -3.26 -8.36 -13.84
N PRO A 108 -3.49 -8.90 -12.64
CA PRO A 108 -3.17 -8.22 -11.40
C PRO A 108 -1.68 -7.88 -11.31
N ARG A 109 -1.39 -6.67 -10.87
CA ARG A 109 -0.05 -6.13 -10.67
C ARG A 109 0.19 -5.97 -9.18
N ILE A 110 1.45 -6.02 -8.78
CA ILE A 110 1.80 -5.95 -7.34
C ILE A 110 1.33 -4.65 -6.68
N HIS A 111 1.30 -3.54 -7.42
CA HIS A 111 0.82 -2.25 -6.91
C HIS A 111 -0.71 -2.17 -6.86
N ASP A 112 -1.43 -3.08 -7.52
CA ASP A 112 -2.89 -3.16 -7.40
C ASP A 112 -3.29 -3.56 -5.97
N ALA A 113 -2.42 -4.23 -5.19
CA ALA A 113 -2.66 -4.50 -3.78
C ALA A 113 -2.79 -3.20 -2.94
N ARG A 114 -1.92 -2.22 -3.23
CA ARG A 114 -2.01 -0.90 -2.60
C ARG A 114 -3.23 -0.13 -3.08
N HIS A 115 -3.56 -0.25 -4.36
CA HIS A 115 -4.77 0.36 -4.90
C HIS A 115 -6.01 -0.19 -4.20
N GLN A 116 -6.09 -1.51 -4.03
CA GLN A 116 -7.18 -2.17 -3.34
C GLN A 116 -7.29 -1.76 -1.87
N PHE A 117 -6.17 -1.55 -1.18
CA PHE A 117 -6.18 -1.00 0.17
C PHE A 117 -6.87 0.37 0.22
N ALA A 118 -6.50 1.28 -0.69
CA ALA A 118 -7.07 2.63 -0.74
C ALA A 118 -8.58 2.59 -1.05
N VAL A 119 -8.98 1.83 -2.07
CA VAL A 119 -10.40 1.66 -2.44
C VAL A 119 -11.21 1.08 -1.29
N ARG A 120 -10.72 0.05 -0.61
CA ARG A 120 -11.43 -0.56 0.53
C ARG A 120 -11.56 0.39 1.72
N ALA A 121 -10.56 1.23 1.97
CA ALA A 121 -10.64 2.25 3.02
C ALA A 121 -11.75 3.26 2.71
N LEU A 122 -11.81 3.76 1.47
CA LEU A 122 -12.85 4.70 1.02
C LEU A 122 -14.24 4.07 1.05
N GLN A 123 -14.39 2.84 0.56
CA GLN A 123 -15.64 2.08 0.60
C GLN A 123 -16.16 1.93 2.03
N ARG A 124 -15.27 1.58 2.97
CA ARG A 124 -15.63 1.44 4.37
C ARG A 124 -16.09 2.78 4.96
N TRP A 125 -15.32 3.86 4.76
CA TRP A 125 -15.70 5.17 5.27
C TRP A 125 -17.03 5.66 4.70
N TYR A 126 -17.28 5.41 3.42
CA TYR A 126 -18.58 5.70 2.81
C TYR A 126 -19.72 4.93 3.47
N GLN A 127 -19.55 3.62 3.69
CA GLN A 127 -20.54 2.77 4.35
C GLN A 127 -20.76 3.17 5.83
N ASP A 128 -19.70 3.61 6.49
CA ASP A 128 -19.72 4.09 7.88
C ASP A 128 -20.28 5.54 7.98
N GLY A 129 -20.64 6.18 6.86
CA GLY A 129 -21.22 7.53 6.82
C GLY A 129 -20.23 8.65 7.16
N GLU A 130 -18.94 8.40 7.00
CA GLU A 130 -17.86 9.33 7.35
C GLU A 130 -17.71 10.44 6.30
N ASP A 131 -17.20 11.59 6.73
CA ASP A 131 -16.86 12.70 5.84
C ASP A 131 -15.63 12.36 4.99
N LEU A 132 -15.87 11.98 3.73
CA LEU A 132 -14.82 11.62 2.79
C LEU A 132 -13.87 12.79 2.50
N ASP A 133 -14.37 14.02 2.43
CA ASP A 133 -13.55 15.20 2.13
C ASP A 133 -12.53 15.44 3.25
N ALA A 134 -12.92 15.22 4.50
CA ALA A 134 -12.02 15.27 5.65
C ALA A 134 -11.03 14.08 5.70
N LYS A 135 -11.45 12.87 5.30
CA LYS A 135 -10.63 11.64 5.41
C LYS A 135 -9.64 11.48 4.26
N LEU A 136 -9.93 11.99 3.08
CA LEU A 136 -9.08 11.86 1.89
C LEU A 136 -7.65 12.40 2.08
N PRO A 137 -7.44 13.60 2.66
CA PRO A 137 -6.10 14.10 3.00
C PRO A 137 -5.34 13.19 3.98
N LEU A 138 -6.06 12.56 4.93
CA LEU A 138 -5.48 11.61 5.88
C LEU A 138 -4.99 10.36 5.16
N LEU A 139 -5.80 9.80 4.25
CA LEU A 139 -5.43 8.64 3.45
C LEU A 139 -4.24 8.95 2.52
N ALA A 140 -4.23 10.14 1.90
CA ALA A 140 -3.13 10.59 1.06
C ALA A 140 -1.82 10.66 1.85
N THR A 141 -1.88 11.19 3.08
CA THR A 141 -0.74 11.25 4.01
C THR A 141 -0.27 9.85 4.43
N TYR A 142 -1.21 8.98 4.81
CA TYR A 142 -0.93 7.59 5.19
C TYR A 142 -0.28 6.80 4.04
N LEU A 143 -0.72 7.04 2.82
CA LEU A 143 -0.15 6.42 1.63
C LEU A 143 1.19 7.08 1.23
N GLY A 144 1.47 8.30 1.69
CA GLY A 144 2.65 9.06 1.31
C GLY A 144 2.57 9.51 -0.15
N HIS A 145 1.47 10.13 -0.55
CA HIS A 145 1.35 10.87 -1.80
C HIS A 145 1.85 12.30 -1.59
N VAL A 146 2.85 12.70 -2.38
CA VAL A 146 3.35 14.08 -2.37
C VAL A 146 2.36 15.01 -3.09
N ASN A 147 1.66 14.49 -4.11
CA ASN A 147 0.64 15.21 -4.87
C ASN A 147 -0.69 14.43 -4.80
N LEU A 148 -1.82 15.14 -4.68
CA LEU A 148 -3.17 14.57 -4.67
C LEU A 148 -3.53 13.83 -5.96
N SER A 149 -2.76 13.95 -7.05
CA SER A 149 -2.99 13.22 -8.31
C SER A 149 -3.03 11.70 -8.16
N GLY A 150 -2.20 11.13 -7.28
CA GLY A 150 -2.31 9.70 -6.93
C GLY A 150 -3.60 9.38 -6.18
N THR A 151 -4.07 10.31 -5.34
CA THR A 151 -5.35 10.23 -4.60
C THR A 151 -6.57 10.42 -5.50
N GLN A 152 -6.48 11.32 -6.49
CA GLN A 152 -7.49 11.59 -7.51
C GLN A 152 -7.82 10.35 -8.35
N HIS A 153 -6.82 9.52 -8.65
CA HIS A 153 -7.06 8.25 -9.34
C HIS A 153 -7.88 7.26 -8.49
N TYR A 154 -7.69 7.23 -7.16
CA TYR A 154 -8.52 6.41 -6.27
C TYR A 154 -9.94 6.96 -6.18
N LEU A 155 -10.10 8.29 -6.15
CA LEU A 155 -11.43 8.92 -6.18
C LEU A 155 -12.18 8.59 -7.46
N HIS A 156 -11.54 8.70 -8.62
CA HIS A 156 -12.17 8.39 -9.90
C HIS A 156 -12.64 6.93 -9.98
N LEU A 157 -11.82 5.98 -9.53
CA LEU A 157 -12.20 4.56 -9.46
C LEU A 157 -13.26 4.27 -8.39
N THR A 158 -13.29 5.02 -7.30
CA THR A 158 -14.36 4.90 -6.30
C THR A 158 -15.67 5.50 -6.86
N ALA A 159 -15.59 6.57 -7.63
CA ALA A 159 -16.73 7.20 -8.27
C ALA A 159 -17.33 6.34 -9.41
N GLU A 160 -16.51 5.60 -10.16
CA GLU A 160 -16.98 4.57 -11.11
C GLU A 160 -17.77 3.43 -10.42
N LEU A 161 -17.49 3.16 -9.13
CA LEU A 161 -18.18 2.14 -8.34
C LEU A 161 -19.38 2.67 -7.55
N PHE A 162 -19.50 3.99 -7.39
CA PHE A 162 -20.56 4.66 -6.64
C PHE A 162 -20.94 5.98 -7.34
N PRO A 163 -21.95 5.96 -8.24
CA PRO A 163 -22.36 7.12 -9.03
C PRO A 163 -22.69 8.37 -8.20
N GLU A 164 -23.10 8.19 -6.94
CA GLU A 164 -23.43 9.27 -6.00
C GLU A 164 -22.19 10.02 -5.46
N ILE A 165 -21.02 9.37 -5.44
CA ILE A 165 -19.75 10.01 -5.01
C ILE A 165 -19.24 10.97 -6.09
N THR A 166 -19.40 10.61 -7.36
CA THR A 166 -19.10 11.48 -8.52
C THR A 166 -19.85 12.80 -8.44
N ALA A 167 -21.15 12.78 -8.13
CA ALA A 167 -21.98 13.99 -8.07
C ALA A 167 -21.52 15.00 -7.00
N ARG A 168 -21.00 14.51 -5.86
CA ARG A 168 -20.46 15.38 -4.79
C ARG A 168 -19.02 15.82 -5.06
N ALA A 169 -18.17 14.93 -5.59
CA ALA A 169 -16.79 15.26 -5.93
C ALA A 169 -16.71 16.27 -7.10
N ASP A 170 -17.59 16.16 -8.10
CA ASP A 170 -17.67 17.10 -9.22
C ASP A 170 -18.19 18.48 -8.79
N ALA A 171 -19.05 18.55 -7.76
CA ALA A 171 -19.53 19.83 -7.20
C ALA A 171 -18.43 20.61 -6.46
N THR A 172 -17.45 19.91 -5.86
CA THR A 172 -16.36 20.53 -5.08
C THR A 172 -15.07 20.72 -5.90
N PHE A 173 -14.83 19.90 -6.93
CA PHE A 173 -13.58 19.87 -7.70
C PHE A 173 -13.74 19.92 -9.23
N GLY A 174 -14.94 20.26 -9.74
CA GLY A 174 -15.32 20.14 -11.15
C GLY A 174 -14.38 20.79 -12.18
N ASP A 175 -13.68 21.88 -11.82
CA ASP A 175 -12.74 22.56 -12.72
C ASP A 175 -11.29 22.03 -12.64
N VAL A 176 -11.00 21.13 -11.71
CA VAL A 176 -9.65 20.56 -11.49
C VAL A 176 -9.50 19.16 -12.10
N ILE A 177 -10.62 18.55 -12.50
CA ILE A 177 -10.66 17.23 -13.12
C ILE A 177 -10.77 17.40 -14.65
N PRO A 178 -9.67 17.33 -15.43
CA PRO A 178 -9.79 17.26 -16.87
C PRO A 178 -10.56 15.97 -17.22
N ARG A 179 -11.67 16.14 -17.93
CA ARG A 179 -12.44 15.02 -18.47
C ARG A 179 -11.50 14.16 -19.30
N ARG A 180 -11.54 12.85 -19.06
CA ARG A 180 -10.84 11.91 -19.92
C ARG A 180 -11.42 12.07 -21.32
N ASN A 181 -10.64 12.60 -22.25
CA ASN A 181 -10.95 12.45 -23.66
C ASN A 181 -10.91 10.94 -23.93
N GLU A 182 -12.08 10.36 -24.10
CA GLU A 182 -12.23 9.08 -24.77
C GLU A 182 -11.79 9.24 -26.25
N PRO A 183 -11.26 8.17 -26.87
CA PRO A 183 -10.39 8.25 -28.04
C PRO A 183 -10.99 8.96 -29.26
#